data_AF-A0A7X6Q2P9-F1
#
_entry.id   AF-A0A7X6Q2P9-F1
#
_cell.length_a   1.000
_cell.length_b   1.000
_cell.length_c   1.000
_cell.angle_alpha   90.00
_cell.angle_beta   90.00
_cell.angle_gamma   90.00
#
_symmetry.space_group_name_H-M   'P 1'
#
loop_
_entity.id
_entity.type
_entity.pdbx_description
1 polymer ?
#
loop_
_entity_poly.entity_id
_entity_poly.type
_entity_poly.pdbx_seq_one_letter_code
_entity_poly.pdbx_strand_id
1 'polypeptide(L)' 'MDRQDKAGACSECTLAYGRQKSAIRQLFEYGKTRTQEIGADKVFDFSIG' A
#
# COMPACT_ATOMS: atom_id res chain seq x y z
N MET A 1 -29.67 6.72 0.64
CA MET A 1 -29.72 8.06 0.01
C MET A 1 -28.27 8.42 -0.20
N ASP A 2 -27.61 7.80 -1.18
CA ASP A 2 -26.14 7.74 -1.23
C ASP A 2 -25.64 8.39 -2.52
N ARG A 3 -25.87 9.70 -2.59
CA ARG A 3 -25.23 10.57 -3.58
C ARG A 3 -24.47 11.66 -2.83
N GLN A 4 -23.23 11.36 -2.49
CA GLN A 4 -22.20 12.37 -2.26
C GLN A 4 -20.94 11.97 -3.05
N ASP A 5 -21.10 11.94 -4.37
CA ASP A 5 -20.01 12.29 -5.27
C ASP A 5 -19.72 13.80 -5.12
N LYS A 6 -18.43 14.16 -5.21
CA LYS A 6 -17.83 15.50 -5.34
C LYS A 6 -17.27 16.15 -4.06
N ALA A 7 -16.12 15.64 -3.62
CA ALA A 7 -15.07 16.47 -3.02
C ALA A 7 -13.88 16.55 -4.01
N GLY A 8 -14.09 17.19 -5.15
CA GLY A 8 -12.97 17.74 -5.91
C GLY A 8 -12.49 18.99 -5.19
N ALA A 9 -11.21 19.04 -4.83
CA ALA A 9 -10.43 20.23 -4.46
C ALA A 9 -10.34 20.67 -2.98
N CYS A 10 -10.34 19.76 -2.00
CA CYS A 10 -9.69 20.07 -0.71
C CYS A 10 -8.27 19.51 -0.73
N SER A 11 -7.25 20.39 -0.74
CA SER A 11 -5.81 20.01 -0.70
C SER A 11 -5.54 18.95 0.37
N GLU A 12 -6.22 19.09 1.51
CA GLU A 12 -6.09 18.22 2.67
C GLU A 12 -6.56 16.78 2.40
N CYS A 13 -7.64 16.58 1.65
CA CYS A 13 -8.14 15.24 1.30
C CYS A 13 -7.18 14.54 0.34
N THR A 14 -6.67 15.24 -0.69
CA THR A 14 -5.67 14.69 -1.62
C THR A 14 -4.36 14.32 -0.88
N LEU A 15 -3.92 15.16 0.05
CA LEU A 15 -2.77 14.88 0.89
C LEU A 15 -3.02 13.67 1.82
N ALA A 16 -4.22 13.52 2.36
CA ALA A 16 -4.58 12.38 3.20
C ALA A 16 -4.51 11.06 2.43
N TYR A 17 -5.07 10.99 1.22
CA TYR A 17 -4.98 9.80 0.37
C TYR A 17 -3.53 9.46 -0.03
N GLY A 18 -2.69 10.46 -0.32
CA GLY A 18 -1.27 10.24 -0.63
C GLY A 18 -0.41 9.84 0.58
N ARG A 19 -0.78 10.28 1.79
CA ARG A 19 -0.12 9.90 3.05
C ARG A 19 -0.56 8.54 3.56
N GLN A 20 -1.72 8.05 3.14
CA GLN A 20 -2.24 6.77 3.56
C GLN A 20 -1.33 5.65 3.06
N LYS A 21 -0.69 4.93 3.99
CA LYS A 21 0.19 3.82 3.66
C LYS A 21 -0.64 2.63 3.20
N SER A 22 -0.28 2.06 2.05
CA SER A 22 -0.89 0.81 1.57
C SER A 22 -0.30 -0.37 2.32
N ALA A 23 -1.16 -1.12 3.02
CA ALA A 23 -0.77 -2.33 3.74
C ALA A 23 -0.11 -3.37 2.80
N ILE A 24 -0.59 -3.48 1.56
CA ILE A 24 0.00 -4.33 0.52
C ILE A 24 1.46 -3.92 0.25
N ARG A 25 1.72 -2.62 0.11
CA ARG A 25 3.07 -2.13 -0.20
C ARG A 25 4.04 -2.36 0.96
N GLN A 26 3.56 -2.25 2.20
CA GLN A 26 4.36 -2.58 3.38
C GLN A 26 4.72 -4.07 3.41
N LEU A 27 3.77 -4.94 3.05
CA LEU A 27 3.99 -6.39 3.03
C LEU A 27 5.00 -6.78 1.94
N PHE A 28 4.93 -6.14 0.78
CA PHE A 28 5.90 -6.31 -0.31
C PHE A 28 7.32 -5.88 0.11
N GLU A 29 7.46 -4.71 0.73
CA GLU A 29 8.76 -4.24 1.23
C GLU A 29 9.33 -5.17 2.29
N TYR A 30 8.49 -5.68 3.20
CA TYR A 30 8.89 -6.68 4.18
C TYR A 30 9.37 -7.98 3.50
N GLY A 31 8.64 -8.48 2.50
CA GLY A 31 9.04 -9.64 1.70
C GLY A 31 10.43 -9.46 1.10
N LYS A 32 10.73 -8.28 0.54
CA LYS A 32 12.07 -7.97 0.00
C LYS A 32 13.17 -8.01 1.04
N THR A 33 12.94 -7.44 2.22
CA THR A 33 13.92 -7.49 3.33
C THR A 33 14.17 -8.93 3.75
N ARG A 34 13.11 -9.73 3.89
CA ARG A 34 13.22 -11.16 4.22
C ARG A 34 13.97 -11.93 3.15
N THR A 35 13.76 -11.63 1.88
CA THR A 35 14.49 -12.28 0.78
C THR A 35 16.00 -12.08 0.89
N GLN A 36 16.45 -10.92 1.38
CA GLN A 36 17.87 -10.64 1.62
C GLN A 36 18.41 -11.39 2.84
N GLU A 37 17.60 -11.61 3.87
CA GLU A 37 18.01 -12.30 5.10
C GLU A 37 18.06 -13.83 4.95
N ILE A 38 17.04 -14.43 4.33
CA ILE A 38 16.84 -15.89 4.36
C ILE A 38 16.93 -16.59 3.00
N GLY A 39 17.01 -15.81 1.91
CA GLY A 39 17.02 -16.31 0.54
C GLY A 39 15.63 -16.30 -0.12
N ALA A 40 15.60 -16.09 -1.44
CA ALA A 40 14.36 -16.00 -2.23
C ALA A 40 13.58 -17.33 -2.31
N ASP A 41 14.26 -18.45 -2.10
CA ASP A 41 13.70 -19.80 -2.02
C ASP A 41 12.77 -20.00 -0.81
N LYS A 42 12.85 -19.10 0.19
CA LYS A 42 12.09 -19.19 1.45
C LYS A 42 11.08 -18.07 1.63
N VAL A 43 10.94 -17.17 0.66
CA VAL A 43 9.99 -16.05 0.71
C VAL A 43 8.96 -16.19 -0.39
N PHE A 44 7.71 -16.42 0.01
CA PHE A 44 6.56 -16.53 -0.89
C PHE A 44 5.73 -15.25 -0.78
N ASP A 45 5.99 -14.29 -1.67
CA ASP A 45 5.29 -13.00 -1.69
C ASP A 45 4.15 -13.00 -2.72
N PHE A 46 2.90 -13.00 -2.23
CA PHE A 46 1.67 -12.85 -3.01
C PHE A 46 0.97 -11.51 -2.73
N SER A 47 1.69 -10.54 -2.16
CA SER A 47 1.10 -9.28 -1.72
C SER A 47 0.70 -8.38 -2.88
N ILE A 48 1.46 -8.39 -3.99
CA ILE A 48 1.19 -7.62 -5.20
C ILE A 48 0.70 -8.55 -6.31
N GLY A 49 -0.39 -8.16 -6.97
CA GLY A 49 -0.96 -8.79 -8.16
C GLY A 49 -1.26 -7.75 -9.23
#